data_AF-A0A3A8HPX3-F1
#
_entry.id   AF-A0A3A8HPX3-F1
#
_cell.length_a   1.000
_cell.length_b   1.000
_cell.length_c   1.000
_cell.angle_alpha   90.00
_cell.angle_beta   90.00
_cell.angle_gamma   90.00
#
_symmetry.space_group_name_H-M   'P 1'
#
loop_
_entity.id
_entity.type
_entity.pdbx_description
1 polymer ?
#
loop_
_entity_poly.entity_id
_entity_poly.type
_entity_poly.pdbx_seq_one_letter_code
_entity_poly.pdbx_strand_id
1 'polypeptide(L)'
;MSPSPSPGRASGSVVPWLGAVAVLQFVHLAAVATSLQDAHRLSLVGDVAGWTVGLLAVLGTLAAALSFAPGDYLRRVWGLLTVGAGLSLLSTALRSYWMHAVPDVPFVASPLLPVRMVVVVLANVSTTFALVMLARTYQQSGLQPPSSPRATLLWAVAAVSALVVGGPALVTAMGHLGKDFASTCTAVIGLASTLADMTTILLVAPILRVAYMLRGGRLAWVWWAMGVSGAVWLFYDAREWLGMVLPGNPTETVELLRTLRTSGLAMLGLAGWLQRSALAVTQRESHAGAAVSPS
;
A
#
# COMPACT_ATOMS: atom_id res chain seq x y z
N MET A 1 -27.62 -38.26 21.15
CA MET A 1 -26.40 -37.53 20.73
C MET A 1 -26.69 -36.88 19.40
N SER A 2 -27.02 -35.59 19.41
CA SER A 2 -27.28 -34.83 18.17
C SER A 2 -25.95 -34.55 17.48
N PRO A 3 -25.81 -34.80 16.17
CA PRO A 3 -24.59 -34.50 15.45
C PRO A 3 -24.29 -33.01 15.56
N SER A 4 -23.10 -32.66 16.06
CA SER A 4 -22.62 -31.29 16.06
C SER A 4 -22.64 -30.77 14.62
N PRO A 5 -23.25 -29.60 14.36
CA PRO A 5 -23.28 -29.05 13.01
C PRO A 5 -21.83 -28.91 12.52
N SER A 6 -21.53 -29.58 11.40
CA SER A 6 -20.24 -29.41 10.73
C SER A 6 -20.02 -27.93 10.47
N PRO A 7 -18.91 -27.32 10.93
CA PRO A 7 -18.63 -25.92 10.66
C PRO A 7 -18.56 -25.73 9.15
N GLY A 8 -19.61 -25.12 8.62
CA GLY A 8 -19.82 -24.92 7.20
C GLY A 8 -18.65 -24.16 6.59
N ARG A 9 -17.89 -24.83 5.72
CA ARG A 9 -16.91 -24.23 4.82
C ARG A 9 -17.63 -23.38 3.76
N ALA A 10 -18.24 -22.28 4.15
CA ALA A 10 -18.56 -21.20 3.21
C ALA A 10 -17.37 -20.23 3.15
N SER A 11 -16.14 -20.76 3.00
CA SER A 11 -14.97 -19.93 2.75
C SER A 11 -15.04 -19.49 1.29
N GLY A 12 -15.58 -18.30 1.04
CA GLY A 12 -15.33 -17.61 -0.23
C GLY A 12 -13.82 -17.56 -0.44
N SER A 13 -13.34 -18.28 -1.45
CA SER A 13 -11.91 -18.44 -1.69
C SER A 13 -11.27 -17.09 -1.98
N VAL A 14 -10.20 -16.74 -1.26
CA VAL A 14 -9.39 -15.53 -1.50
C VAL A 14 -8.41 -15.74 -2.67
N VAL A 15 -8.17 -17.00 -3.03
CA VAL A 15 -7.26 -17.43 -4.11
C VAL A 15 -7.47 -16.69 -5.43
N PRO A 16 -8.69 -16.54 -6.00
CA PRO A 16 -8.87 -15.84 -7.27
C PRO A 16 -8.39 -14.39 -7.22
N TRP A 17 -8.57 -13.72 -6.08
CA TRP A 17 -8.17 -12.33 -5.93
C TRP A 17 -6.65 -12.17 -5.82
N LEU A 18 -5.99 -13.05 -5.07
CA LEU A 18 -4.52 -13.10 -5.01
C LEU A 18 -3.93 -13.46 -6.38
N GLY A 19 -4.55 -14.41 -7.09
CA GLY A 19 -4.19 -14.78 -8.46
C GLY A 19 -4.29 -13.59 -9.41
N ALA A 20 -5.37 -12.82 -9.35
CA ALA A 20 -5.53 -11.62 -10.17
C ALA A 20 -4.44 -10.57 -9.91
N VAL A 21 -4.10 -10.30 -8.64
CA VAL A 21 -3.01 -9.36 -8.31
C VAL A 21 -1.66 -9.88 -8.80
N ALA A 22 -1.38 -11.17 -8.63
CA ALA A 22 -0.15 -11.78 -9.14
C ALA A 22 -0.06 -11.66 -10.66
N VAL A 23 -1.13 -11.97 -11.39
CA VAL A 23 -1.19 -11.84 -12.86
C VAL A 23 -0.95 -10.39 -13.28
N LEU A 24 -1.63 -9.41 -12.66
CA LEU A 24 -1.41 -8.00 -12.95
C LEU A 24 0.05 -7.58 -12.75
N GLN A 25 0.69 -8.06 -11.68
CA GLN A 25 2.10 -7.78 -11.42
C GLN A 25 3.02 -8.43 -12.47
N PHE A 26 2.77 -9.69 -12.84
CA PHE A 26 3.57 -10.36 -13.87
C PHE A 26 3.42 -9.70 -15.24
N VAL A 27 2.20 -9.30 -15.61
CA VAL A 27 1.93 -8.56 -16.85
C VAL A 27 2.69 -7.24 -16.86
N HIS A 28 2.65 -6.48 -15.76
CA HIS A 28 3.39 -5.22 -15.67
C HIS A 28 4.90 -5.42 -15.74
N LEU A 29 5.45 -6.40 -15.00
CA LEU A 29 6.87 -6.73 -15.03
C LEU A 29 7.33 -7.14 -16.44
N ALA A 30 6.57 -8.00 -17.11
CA ALA A 30 6.86 -8.42 -18.47
C ALA A 30 6.81 -7.24 -19.44
N ALA A 31 5.79 -6.39 -19.35
CA ALA A 31 5.64 -5.21 -20.20
C ALA A 31 6.81 -4.22 -20.03
N VAL A 32 7.27 -4.00 -18.80
CA VAL A 32 8.46 -3.18 -18.51
C VAL A 32 9.70 -3.83 -19.12
N ALA A 33 9.94 -5.12 -18.87
CA ALA A 33 11.10 -5.84 -19.38
C ALA A 33 11.20 -5.78 -20.92
N THR A 34 10.06 -5.90 -21.62
CA THR A 34 10.02 -5.80 -23.09
C THR A 34 10.11 -4.37 -23.63
N SER A 35 10.00 -3.36 -22.76
CA SER A 35 10.01 -1.94 -23.14
C SER A 35 11.27 -1.19 -22.71
N LEU A 36 12.25 -1.86 -22.09
CA LEU A 36 13.46 -1.20 -21.55
C LEU A 36 14.26 -0.40 -22.59
N GLN A 37 14.20 -0.80 -23.87
CA GLN A 37 14.92 -0.15 -24.96
C GLN A 37 14.15 1.01 -25.61
N ASP A 38 12.90 1.25 -25.21
CA ASP A 38 12.03 2.30 -25.76
C ASP A 38 11.45 3.14 -24.59
N ALA A 39 12.09 4.28 -24.33
CA ALA A 39 11.74 5.16 -23.21
C ALA A 39 10.28 5.65 -23.26
N HIS A 40 9.74 5.87 -24.46
CA HIS A 40 8.36 6.30 -24.64
C HIS A 40 7.38 5.17 -24.28
N ARG A 41 7.62 3.95 -24.80
CA ARG A 41 6.82 2.77 -24.41
C ARG A 41 6.91 2.48 -22.92
N LEU A 42 8.10 2.56 -22.34
CA LEU A 42 8.32 2.36 -20.92
C LEU A 42 7.50 3.35 -20.08
N SER A 43 7.48 4.63 -20.46
CA SER A 43 6.64 5.65 -19.81
C SER A 43 5.16 5.31 -19.91
N LEU A 44 4.67 4.92 -21.08
CA LEU A 44 3.27 4.53 -21.27
C LEU A 44 2.87 3.31 -20.44
N VAL A 45 3.72 2.29 -20.39
CA VAL A 45 3.51 1.09 -19.57
C VAL A 45 3.40 1.48 -18.09
N GLY A 46 4.33 2.32 -17.61
CA GLY A 46 4.32 2.83 -16.24
C GLY A 46 3.06 3.64 -15.92
N ASP A 47 2.62 4.50 -16.83
CA ASP A 47 1.40 5.30 -16.66
C ASP A 47 0.17 4.39 -16.60
N VAL A 48 -0.04 3.53 -17.59
CA VAL A 48 -1.21 2.63 -17.65
C VAL A 48 -1.28 1.74 -16.41
N ALA A 49 -0.16 1.15 -15.99
CA ALA A 49 -0.10 0.35 -14.77
C ALA A 49 -0.41 1.20 -13.54
N GLY A 50 0.20 2.39 -13.41
CA GLY A 50 -0.02 3.33 -12.32
C GLY A 50 -1.48 3.78 -12.19
N TRP A 51 -2.14 4.12 -13.30
CA TRP A 51 -3.56 4.46 -13.33
C TRP A 51 -4.43 3.27 -12.91
N THR A 52 -4.17 2.10 -13.47
CA THR A 52 -4.95 0.87 -13.21
C THR A 52 -4.90 0.49 -11.73
N VAL A 53 -3.69 0.38 -11.15
CA VAL A 53 -3.55 0.00 -9.74
C VAL A 53 -3.95 1.13 -8.78
N GLY A 54 -3.80 2.39 -9.18
CA GLY A 54 -4.26 3.53 -8.40
C GLY A 54 -5.79 3.58 -8.29
N LEU A 55 -6.50 3.34 -9.39
CA LEU A 55 -7.96 3.20 -9.38
C LEU A 55 -8.40 2.00 -8.54
N LEU A 56 -7.73 0.86 -8.68
CA LEU A 56 -8.01 -0.33 -7.86
C LEU A 56 -7.83 -0.04 -6.36
N ALA A 57 -6.76 0.67 -5.98
CA ALA A 57 -6.51 1.09 -4.61
C ALA A 57 -7.65 1.98 -4.09
N VAL A 58 -7.98 3.06 -4.80
CA VAL A 58 -9.06 4.00 -4.42
C VAL A 58 -10.39 3.29 -4.27
N LEU A 59 -10.80 2.51 -5.28
CA LEU A 59 -12.09 1.82 -5.27
C LEU A 59 -12.16 0.76 -4.17
N GLY A 60 -11.08 0.00 -3.97
CA GLY A 60 -10.99 -1.01 -2.92
C GLY A 60 -11.11 -0.40 -1.52
N THR A 61 -10.32 0.63 -1.23
CA THR A 61 -10.35 1.29 0.10
C THR A 61 -11.67 2.04 0.32
N LEU A 62 -12.25 2.64 -0.72
CA LEU A 62 -13.56 3.30 -0.63
C LEU A 62 -14.66 2.28 -0.34
N ALA A 63 -14.66 1.16 -1.05
CA ALA A 63 -15.60 0.07 -0.83
C ALA A 63 -15.52 -0.48 0.60
N ALA A 64 -14.31 -0.56 1.17
CA ALA A 64 -14.13 -0.90 2.59
C ALA A 64 -14.70 0.17 3.51
N ALA A 65 -14.37 1.45 3.29
CA ALA A 65 -14.84 2.56 4.11
C ALA A 65 -16.38 2.65 4.16
N LEU A 66 -17.03 2.47 3.01
CA LEU A 66 -18.48 2.52 2.88
C LEU A 66 -19.19 1.29 3.49
N SER A 67 -18.45 0.23 3.84
CA SER A 67 -19.02 -0.96 4.49
C SER A 67 -19.24 -0.77 6.01
N PHE A 68 -18.77 0.35 6.58
CA PHE A 68 -18.88 0.67 8.00
C PHE A 68 -19.90 1.79 8.27
N ALA A 69 -20.51 1.78 9.45
CA ALA A 69 -21.46 2.79 9.87
C ALA A 69 -20.78 4.16 10.08
N PRO A 70 -21.52 5.28 9.97
CA PRO A 70 -20.99 6.59 10.35
C PRO A 70 -20.55 6.58 11.82
N GLY A 71 -19.34 7.08 12.09
CA GLY A 71 -18.76 7.10 13.45
C GLY A 71 -17.82 5.94 13.76
N ASP A 72 -17.90 4.82 13.02
CA ASP A 72 -17.02 3.67 13.21
C ASP A 72 -15.54 4.06 13.06
N TYR A 73 -14.71 3.56 13.98
CA TYR A 73 -13.27 3.83 13.96
C TYR A 73 -12.62 3.37 12.65
N LEU A 74 -12.95 2.16 12.21
CA LEU A 74 -12.42 1.59 10.97
C LEU A 74 -12.90 2.34 9.72
N ARG A 75 -14.08 2.97 9.74
CA ARG A 75 -14.51 3.85 8.63
C ARG A 75 -13.53 5.01 8.44
N ARG A 76 -13.03 5.59 9.53
CA ARG A 76 -12.04 6.68 9.47
C ARG A 76 -10.70 6.18 8.92
N VAL A 77 -10.25 5.00 9.35
CA VAL A 77 -9.03 4.35 8.84
C VAL A 77 -9.10 4.15 7.32
N TRP A 78 -10.15 3.47 6.84
CA TRP A 78 -10.32 3.20 5.42
C TRP A 78 -10.61 4.47 4.60
N GLY A 79 -11.29 5.46 5.19
CA GLY A 79 -11.50 6.77 4.59
C GLY A 79 -10.18 7.51 4.36
N LEU A 80 -9.28 7.51 5.34
CA LEU A 80 -7.95 8.10 5.20
C LEU A 80 -7.08 7.35 4.18
N LEU A 81 -7.14 6.01 4.13
CA LEU A 81 -6.48 5.24 3.07
C LEU A 81 -7.02 5.60 1.69
N THR A 82 -8.33 5.85 1.56
CA THR A 82 -8.96 6.27 0.30
C THR A 82 -8.50 7.66 -0.12
N VAL A 83 -8.45 8.61 0.82
CA VAL A 83 -7.89 9.95 0.56
C VAL A 83 -6.43 9.85 0.13
N GLY A 84 -5.62 9.06 0.84
CA GLY A 84 -4.22 8.81 0.50
C GLY A 84 -4.05 8.24 -0.91
N ALA A 85 -4.76 7.16 -1.23
CA ALA A 85 -4.75 6.54 -2.56
C ALA A 85 -5.22 7.51 -3.66
N GLY A 86 -6.26 8.31 -3.40
CA GLY A 86 -6.78 9.29 -4.34
C GLY A 86 -5.78 10.41 -4.62
N LEU A 87 -5.09 10.90 -3.58
CA LEU A 87 -4.02 11.89 -3.73
C LEU A 87 -2.80 11.30 -4.45
N SER A 88 -2.42 10.04 -4.17
CA SER A 88 -1.37 9.34 -4.93
C SER A 88 -1.73 9.17 -6.41
N LEU A 89 -3.00 8.90 -6.73
CA LEU A 89 -3.50 8.85 -8.10
C LEU A 89 -3.43 10.23 -8.76
N LEU A 90 -3.86 11.29 -8.07
CA LEU A 90 -3.75 12.66 -8.56
C LEU A 90 -2.29 13.07 -8.83
N SER A 91 -1.35 12.71 -7.95
CA SER A 91 0.08 12.94 -8.17
C SER A 91 0.60 12.23 -9.43
N THR A 92 0.09 11.03 -9.69
CA THR A 92 0.39 10.26 -10.91
C THR A 92 -0.21 10.94 -12.14
N ALA A 93 -1.43 11.47 -12.03
CA ALA A 93 -2.09 12.22 -13.08
C ALA A 93 -1.33 13.49 -13.47
N LEU A 94 -0.92 14.29 -12.48
CA LEU A 94 -0.14 15.52 -12.70
C LEU A 94 1.16 15.21 -13.45
N ARG A 95 1.87 14.15 -13.03
CA ARG A 95 3.10 13.70 -13.70
C ARG A 95 2.81 13.23 -15.13
N SER A 96 1.84 12.35 -15.32
CA SER A 96 1.49 11.80 -16.63
C SER A 96 1.14 12.95 -17.59
N TYR A 97 0.25 13.86 -17.16
CA TYR A 97 -0.16 15.01 -17.95
C TYR A 97 1.04 15.84 -18.42
N TRP A 98 1.95 16.19 -17.51
CA TRP A 98 3.14 16.97 -17.89
C TRP A 98 4.04 16.24 -18.86
N MET A 99 4.33 14.96 -18.61
CA MET A 99 5.21 14.16 -19.48
C MET A 99 4.64 13.97 -20.89
N HIS A 100 3.31 14.00 -21.06
CA HIS A 100 2.68 13.94 -22.39
C HIS A 100 2.54 15.31 -23.04
N ALA A 101 2.35 16.38 -22.25
CA ALA A 101 2.23 17.74 -22.77
C ALA A 101 3.59 18.35 -23.14
N VAL A 102 4.66 17.98 -22.43
CA VAL A 102 6.02 18.52 -22.60
C VAL A 102 7.06 17.38 -22.46
N PRO A 103 7.16 16.48 -23.46
CA PRO A 103 7.88 15.20 -23.35
C PRO A 103 9.39 15.32 -23.08
N ASP A 104 10.02 16.39 -23.57
CA ASP A 104 11.47 16.57 -23.48
C ASP A 104 11.91 17.33 -22.23
N VAL A 105 10.97 17.76 -21.38
CA VAL A 105 11.26 18.56 -20.18
C VAL A 105 10.95 17.76 -18.92
N PRO A 106 11.94 17.50 -18.05
CA PRO A 106 11.73 16.71 -16.84
C PRO A 106 10.71 17.38 -15.92
N PHE A 107 9.92 16.58 -15.21
CA PHE A 107 8.86 17.07 -14.32
C PHE A 107 9.36 18.05 -13.24
N VAL A 108 10.64 17.98 -12.85
CA VAL A 108 11.25 18.92 -11.88
C VAL A 108 11.23 20.37 -12.35
N ALA A 109 11.17 20.61 -13.66
CA ALA A 109 11.02 21.94 -14.25
C ALA A 109 9.54 22.35 -14.46
N SER A 110 8.59 21.50 -14.07
CA SER A 110 7.16 21.76 -14.25
C SER A 110 6.65 22.82 -13.27
N PRO A 111 5.80 23.78 -13.70
CA PRO A 111 5.05 24.65 -12.79
C PRO A 111 4.07 23.87 -11.90
N LEU A 112 3.79 22.60 -12.20
CA LEU A 112 2.96 21.72 -11.37
C LEU A 112 3.72 21.10 -10.19
N LEU A 113 5.05 21.29 -10.10
CA LEU A 113 5.87 20.72 -9.04
C LEU A 113 5.39 21.09 -7.62
N PRO A 114 5.02 22.35 -7.30
CA PRO A 114 4.54 22.71 -5.97
C PRO A 114 3.19 22.07 -5.63
N VAL A 115 2.31 21.98 -6.63
CA VAL A 115 1.01 21.29 -6.47
C VAL A 115 1.24 19.82 -6.18
N ARG A 116 2.11 19.17 -6.97
CA ARG A 116 2.48 17.77 -6.74
C ARG A 116 3.12 17.57 -5.37
N MET A 117 3.96 18.50 -4.90
CA MET A 117 4.56 18.46 -3.56
C MET A 117 3.48 18.39 -2.48
N VAL A 118 2.52 19.31 -2.50
CA VAL A 118 1.42 19.33 -1.52
C VAL A 118 0.62 18.03 -1.58
N VAL A 119 0.23 17.60 -2.78
CA VAL A 119 -0.54 16.37 -2.98
C VAL A 119 0.19 15.14 -2.44
N VAL A 120 1.49 14.99 -2.72
CA VAL A 120 2.29 13.85 -2.26
C VAL A 120 2.49 13.88 -0.75
N VAL A 121 2.74 15.05 -0.15
CA VAL A 121 2.85 15.17 1.31
C VAL A 121 1.54 14.75 1.98
N LEU A 122 0.40 15.26 1.50
CA LEU A 122 -0.91 14.90 2.05
C LEU A 122 -1.25 13.42 1.84
N ALA A 123 -0.87 12.83 0.70
CA ALA A 123 -1.05 11.40 0.44
C ALA A 123 -0.31 10.54 1.47
N ASN A 124 0.95 10.88 1.73
CA ASN A 124 1.80 10.18 2.69
C ASN A 124 1.33 10.36 4.13
N VAL A 125 0.96 11.59 4.53
CA VAL A 125 0.44 11.88 5.87
C VAL A 125 -0.86 11.13 6.15
N SER A 126 -1.82 11.19 5.22
CA SER A 126 -3.11 10.50 5.38
C SER A 126 -2.95 8.98 5.47
N THR A 127 -2.16 8.39 4.57
CA THR A 127 -1.89 6.94 4.57
C THR A 127 -1.17 6.49 5.84
N THR A 128 -0.12 7.22 6.24
CA THR A 128 0.64 6.90 7.46
C THR A 128 -0.23 7.01 8.70
N PHE A 129 -1.01 8.08 8.82
CA PHE A 129 -1.91 8.27 9.94
C PHE A 129 -2.98 7.15 9.99
N ALA A 130 -3.52 6.75 8.85
CA ALA A 130 -4.42 5.61 8.76
C ALA A 130 -3.78 4.31 9.24
N LEU A 131 -2.53 4.03 8.85
CA LEU A 131 -1.80 2.84 9.30
C LEU A 131 -1.49 2.87 10.79
N VAL A 132 -1.15 4.04 11.36
CA VAL A 132 -0.98 4.20 12.81
C VAL A 132 -2.29 3.88 13.53
N MET A 133 -3.42 4.40 13.03
CA MET A 133 -4.74 4.09 13.57
C MET A 133 -5.07 2.59 13.45
N LEU A 134 -4.79 2.00 12.28
CA LEU A 134 -5.00 0.57 12.03
C LEU A 134 -4.17 -0.27 13.00
N ALA A 135 -2.89 0.02 13.15
CA ALA A 135 -2.01 -0.65 14.09
C ALA A 135 -2.48 -0.48 15.54
N ARG A 136 -3.17 0.60 15.91
CA ARG A 136 -3.76 0.77 17.25
C ARG A 136 -5.11 0.08 17.43
N THR A 137 -5.71 -0.45 16.36
CA THR A 137 -7.04 -1.09 16.42
C THR A 137 -7.03 -2.30 17.36
N TYR A 138 -5.94 -3.07 17.42
CA TYR A 138 -5.88 -4.22 18.33
C TYR A 138 -5.95 -3.82 19.80
N GLN A 139 -5.30 -2.71 20.18
CA GLN A 139 -5.36 -2.18 21.55
C GLN A 139 -6.79 -1.78 21.92
N GLN A 140 -7.51 -1.16 20.99
CA GLN A 140 -8.90 -0.74 21.20
C GLN A 140 -9.87 -1.94 21.24
N SER A 141 -9.58 -3.01 20.50
CA SER A 141 -10.40 -4.23 20.49
C SER A 141 -10.15 -5.17 21.68
N GLY A 142 -9.21 -4.83 22.57
CA GLY A 142 -8.79 -5.70 23.68
C GLY A 142 -7.95 -6.91 23.25
N LEU A 143 -7.65 -7.05 21.95
CA LEU A 143 -6.73 -8.06 21.43
C LEU A 143 -5.31 -7.67 21.82
N GLN A 144 -4.86 -8.03 23.03
CA GLN A 144 -3.48 -7.85 23.45
C GLN A 144 -2.64 -9.07 23.06
N PRO A 145 -1.79 -8.96 22.02
CA PRO A 145 -0.98 -10.09 21.61
C PRO A 145 0.08 -10.39 22.71
N PRO A 146 0.25 -11.63 23.17
CA PRO A 146 1.23 -11.96 24.22
C PRO A 146 2.65 -11.69 23.72
N SER A 147 3.47 -10.99 24.52
CA SER A 147 4.86 -10.69 24.16
C SER A 147 5.61 -11.98 23.82
N SER A 148 6.42 -11.94 22.75
CA SER A 148 7.22 -13.09 22.34
C SER A 148 8.55 -12.63 21.74
N PRO A 149 9.64 -13.38 21.92
CA PRO A 149 10.95 -13.01 21.38
C PRO A 149 10.93 -12.89 19.85
N ARG A 150 10.10 -13.70 19.17
CA ARG A 150 9.90 -13.62 17.71
C ARG A 150 9.27 -12.30 17.28
N ALA A 151 8.31 -11.79 18.05
CA ALA A 151 7.69 -10.49 17.77
C ALA A 151 8.68 -9.33 18.00
N THR A 152 9.48 -9.40 19.07
CA THR A 152 10.55 -8.43 19.33
C THR A 152 11.60 -8.45 18.22
N LEU A 153 12.01 -9.63 17.76
CA LEU A 153 12.94 -9.78 16.64
C LEU A 153 12.36 -9.19 15.35
N LEU A 154 11.10 -9.49 15.02
CA LEU A 154 10.45 -8.93 13.83
C LEU A 154 10.40 -7.40 13.87
N TRP A 155 10.08 -6.81 15.03
CA TRP A 155 10.08 -5.36 15.20
C TRP A 155 11.50 -4.78 15.08
N ALA A 156 12.51 -5.42 15.68
CA ALA A 156 13.90 -4.99 15.57
C ALA A 156 14.38 -5.04 14.11
N VAL A 157 14.07 -6.11 13.37
CA VAL A 157 14.38 -6.23 11.95
C VAL A 157 13.69 -5.14 11.12
N ALA A 158 12.41 -4.87 11.39
CA ALA A 158 11.68 -3.79 10.73
C ALA A 158 12.30 -2.41 11.01
N ALA A 159 12.67 -2.14 12.27
CA ALA A 159 13.31 -0.88 12.66
C ALA A 159 14.69 -0.69 12.02
N VAL A 160 15.53 -1.72 12.04
CA VAL A 160 16.83 -1.69 11.36
C VAL A 160 16.65 -1.51 9.85
N SER A 161 15.70 -2.22 9.24
CA SER A 161 15.43 -2.10 7.80
C SER A 161 14.96 -0.69 7.42
N ALA A 162 14.08 -0.08 8.22
CA ALA A 162 13.63 1.29 8.03
C ALA A 162 14.79 2.29 8.10
N LEU A 163 15.71 2.13 9.06
CA LEU A 163 16.88 2.99 9.19
C LEU A 163 17.87 2.81 8.03
N VAL A 164 18.14 1.57 7.63
CA VAL A 164 19.10 1.26 6.56
C VAL A 164 18.59 1.76 5.22
N VAL A 165 17.30 1.57 4.91
CA VAL A 165 16.71 1.98 3.62
C VAL A 165 16.39 3.48 3.61
N GLY A 166 15.74 4.00 4.65
CA GLY A 166 15.28 5.39 4.69
C GLY A 166 16.35 6.40 5.12
N GLY A 167 17.30 6.00 5.97
CA GLY A 167 18.32 6.89 6.52
C GLY A 167 19.13 7.65 5.46
N PRO A 168 19.74 6.97 4.47
CA PRO A 168 20.48 7.63 3.39
C PRO A 168 19.60 8.61 2.59
N ALA A 169 18.37 8.21 2.24
CA ALA A 169 17.43 9.05 1.49
C ALA A 169 17.06 10.33 2.27
N LEU A 170 16.89 10.24 3.59
CA LEU A 170 16.65 11.42 4.45
C LEU A 170 17.85 12.38 4.41
N VAL A 171 19.07 11.87 4.55
CA VAL A 171 20.29 12.71 4.51
C VAL A 171 20.40 13.42 3.15
N THR A 172 20.20 12.68 2.05
CA THR A 172 20.20 13.27 0.70
C THR A 172 19.13 14.33 0.54
N ALA A 173 17.90 14.08 1.01
CA ALA A 173 16.82 15.06 0.89
C ALA A 173 17.08 16.30 1.75
N MET A 174 17.57 16.15 2.99
CA MET A 174 17.98 17.29 3.83
C MET A 174 19.04 18.15 3.16
N GLY A 175 20.04 17.53 2.52
CA GLY A 175 21.09 18.22 1.78
C GLY A 175 20.60 19.01 0.56
N HIS A 176 19.35 18.84 0.12
CA HIS A 176 18.76 19.59 -0.99
C HIS A 176 17.85 20.75 -0.54
N LEU A 177 17.53 20.86 0.75
CA LEU A 177 16.72 21.95 1.29
C LEU A 177 17.44 23.28 1.15
N GLY A 178 16.74 24.30 0.64
CA GLY A 178 17.24 25.67 0.58
C GLY A 178 18.24 25.96 -0.55
N LYS A 179 18.61 24.98 -1.39
CA LYS A 179 19.51 25.19 -2.54
C LYS A 179 18.85 26.05 -3.63
N ASP A 180 17.66 25.64 -4.05
CA ASP A 180 16.79 26.35 -4.96
C ASP A 180 15.34 25.87 -4.75
N PHE A 181 14.38 26.50 -5.42
CA PHE A 181 12.96 26.18 -5.25
C PHE A 181 12.61 24.74 -5.66
N ALA A 182 13.08 24.29 -6.83
CA ALA A 182 12.74 22.96 -7.35
C ALA A 182 13.41 21.83 -6.55
N SER A 183 14.67 22.03 -6.16
CA SER A 183 15.40 21.16 -5.24
C SER A 183 14.70 21.08 -3.88
N THR A 184 14.23 22.22 -3.34
CA THR A 184 13.50 22.25 -2.07
C THR A 184 12.16 21.51 -2.17
N CYS A 185 11.39 21.70 -3.23
CA CYS A 185 10.13 20.97 -3.42
C CYS A 185 10.36 19.45 -3.52
N THR A 186 11.39 19.04 -4.27
CA THR A 186 11.76 17.63 -4.42
C THR A 186 12.25 17.04 -3.10
N ALA A 187 13.03 17.80 -2.34
CA ALA A 187 13.49 17.43 -1.00
C ALA A 187 12.32 17.21 -0.03
N VAL A 188 11.34 18.12 0.00
CA VAL A 188 10.14 17.98 0.86
C VAL A 188 9.33 16.74 0.49
N ILE A 189 9.15 16.46 -0.81
CA ILE A 189 8.53 15.22 -1.27
C ILE A 189 9.31 14.00 -0.78
N GLY A 190 10.63 14.02 -0.95
CA GLY A 190 11.52 12.94 -0.53
C GLY A 190 11.45 12.67 0.96
N LEU A 191 11.52 13.73 1.79
CA LEU A 191 11.43 13.62 3.25
C LEU A 191 10.08 13.07 3.69
N ALA A 192 8.98 13.63 3.19
CA ALA A 192 7.64 13.19 3.59
C ALA A 192 7.36 11.74 3.20
N SER A 193 7.78 11.33 2.00
CA SER A 193 7.61 9.94 1.54
C SER A 193 8.49 9.00 2.37
N THR A 194 9.79 9.31 2.50
CA THR A 194 10.72 8.46 3.26
C THR A 194 10.30 8.27 4.72
N LEU A 195 9.84 9.33 5.40
CA LEU A 195 9.34 9.23 6.78
C LEU A 195 8.05 8.39 6.87
N ALA A 196 7.16 8.53 5.89
CA ALA A 196 5.94 7.74 5.80
C ALA A 196 6.25 6.25 5.57
N ASP A 197 7.20 5.96 4.69
CA ASP A 197 7.62 4.59 4.37
C ASP A 197 8.34 3.96 5.57
N MET A 198 9.27 4.67 6.22
CA MET A 198 9.91 4.22 7.47
C MET A 198 8.87 3.90 8.56
N THR A 199 7.86 4.76 8.70
CA THR A 199 6.76 4.52 9.65
C THR A 199 5.95 3.31 9.24
N THR A 200 5.62 3.17 7.96
CA THR A 200 4.90 2.01 7.41
C THR A 200 5.64 0.72 7.70
N ILE A 201 6.95 0.67 7.45
CA ILE A 201 7.84 -0.48 7.71
C ILE A 201 7.82 -0.84 9.20
N LEU A 202 7.95 0.15 10.11
CA LEU A 202 7.85 -0.07 11.55
C LEU A 202 6.50 -0.68 11.96
N LEU A 203 5.42 -0.31 11.25
CA LEU A 203 4.07 -0.81 11.49
C LEU A 203 3.78 -2.17 10.82
N VAL A 204 4.62 -2.65 9.90
CA VAL A 204 4.47 -4.00 9.31
C VAL A 204 4.48 -5.06 10.40
N ALA A 205 5.39 -4.97 11.37
CA ALA A 205 5.51 -5.96 12.45
C ALA A 205 4.22 -6.10 13.28
N PRO A 206 3.62 -5.04 13.86
CA PRO A 206 2.36 -5.16 14.57
C PRO A 206 1.19 -5.58 13.66
N ILE A 207 1.12 -5.08 12.42
CA ILE A 207 0.05 -5.45 11.46
C ILE A 207 0.09 -6.96 11.14
N LEU A 208 1.26 -7.50 10.82
CA LEU A 208 1.43 -8.93 10.52
C LEU A 208 1.17 -9.81 11.74
N ARG A 209 1.49 -9.34 12.94
CA ARG A 209 1.18 -10.06 14.18
C ARG A 209 -0.34 -10.18 14.39
N VAL A 210 -1.09 -9.11 14.11
CA VAL A 210 -2.57 -9.16 14.13
C VAL A 210 -3.08 -10.12 13.06
N ALA A 211 -2.52 -10.08 11.85
CA ALA A 211 -2.87 -11.02 10.78
C ALA A 211 -2.70 -12.48 11.23
N TYR A 212 -1.60 -12.78 11.91
CA TYR A 212 -1.29 -14.11 12.43
C TYR A 212 -2.21 -14.55 13.59
N MET A 213 -2.66 -13.61 14.43
CA MET A 213 -3.64 -13.90 15.49
C MET A 213 -5.03 -14.20 14.93
N LEU A 214 -5.42 -13.50 13.87
CA LEU A 214 -6.70 -13.70 13.19
C LEU A 214 -6.70 -14.89 12.23
N ARG A 215 -5.60 -15.65 12.14
CA ARG A 215 -5.41 -16.73 11.17
C ARG A 215 -6.58 -17.72 11.19
N GLY A 216 -6.99 -18.15 9.99
CA GLY A 216 -8.19 -18.98 9.80
C GLY A 216 -9.47 -18.18 9.58
N GLY A 217 -9.51 -16.91 10.01
CA GLY A 217 -10.62 -15.99 9.72
C GLY A 217 -10.44 -15.23 8.40
N ARG A 218 -11.54 -14.75 7.82
CA ARG A 218 -11.52 -13.95 6.57
C ARG A 218 -10.81 -12.62 6.74
N LEU A 219 -10.90 -12.03 7.94
CA LEU A 219 -10.21 -10.78 8.26
C LEU A 219 -8.68 -10.94 8.23
N ALA A 220 -8.12 -12.13 8.49
CA ALA A 220 -6.67 -12.33 8.41
C ALA A 220 -6.09 -11.91 7.06
N TRP A 221 -6.80 -12.19 5.97
CA TRP A 221 -6.35 -11.86 4.62
C TRP A 221 -6.30 -10.35 4.36
N VAL A 222 -7.17 -9.56 5.01
CA VAL A 222 -7.10 -8.09 4.96
C VAL A 222 -5.78 -7.62 5.55
N TRP A 223 -5.44 -8.11 6.74
CA TRP A 223 -4.23 -7.73 7.45
C TRP A 223 -2.96 -8.24 6.75
N TRP A 224 -3.00 -9.43 6.15
CA TRP A 224 -1.91 -9.93 5.30
C TRP A 224 -1.69 -9.05 4.07
N ALA A 225 -2.74 -8.71 3.33
CA ALA A 225 -2.64 -7.83 2.17
C ALA A 225 -2.08 -6.44 2.55
N MET A 226 -2.54 -5.86 3.67
CA MET A 226 -1.99 -4.60 4.19
C MET A 226 -0.51 -4.71 4.59
N GLY A 227 -0.14 -5.77 5.32
CA GLY A 227 1.23 -5.98 5.75
C GLY A 227 2.19 -6.24 4.59
N VAL A 228 1.76 -7.04 3.60
CA VAL A 228 2.52 -7.29 2.36
C VAL A 228 2.63 -6.02 1.53
N SER A 229 1.55 -5.24 1.40
CA SER A 229 1.60 -3.92 0.75
C SER A 229 2.71 -3.06 1.37
N GLY A 230 2.74 -2.93 2.70
CA GLY A 230 3.78 -2.18 3.40
C GLY A 230 5.19 -2.75 3.21
N ALA A 231 5.34 -4.07 3.23
CA ALA A 231 6.63 -4.72 3.00
C ALA A 231 7.17 -4.51 1.57
N VAL A 232 6.29 -4.45 0.55
CA VAL A 232 6.69 -4.21 -0.83
C VAL A 232 7.26 -2.79 -1.01
N TRP A 233 6.76 -1.80 -0.28
CA TRP A 233 7.29 -0.43 -0.31
C TRP A 233 8.75 -0.36 0.16
N LEU A 234 9.15 -1.17 1.16
CA LEU A 234 10.55 -1.30 1.58
C LEU A 234 11.48 -1.63 0.40
N PHE A 235 11.10 -2.61 -0.41
CA PHE A 235 11.89 -3.03 -1.56
C PHE A 235 11.86 -1.99 -2.68
N TYR A 236 10.72 -1.33 -2.87
CA TYR A 236 10.61 -0.22 -3.82
C TYR A 236 11.52 0.95 -3.45
N ASP A 237 11.67 1.30 -2.17
CA ASP A 237 12.56 2.38 -1.73
C ASP A 237 14.03 1.98 -1.80
N ALA A 238 14.32 0.71 -1.51
CA ALA A 238 15.66 0.16 -1.66
C ALA A 238 16.10 0.01 -3.13
N ARG A 239 15.23 0.29 -4.13
CA ARG A 239 15.48 0.00 -5.54
C ARG A 239 16.79 0.56 -6.11
N GLU A 240 17.16 1.78 -5.72
CA GLU A 240 18.37 2.43 -6.24
C GLU A 240 19.61 1.69 -5.74
N TRP A 241 19.58 1.28 -4.47
CA TRP A 241 20.65 0.46 -3.89
C TRP A 241 20.66 -0.95 -4.47
N LEU A 242 19.51 -1.61 -4.50
CA LEU A 242 19.36 -2.96 -5.06
C LEU A 242 19.79 -3.03 -6.52
N GLY A 243 19.53 -1.98 -7.31
CA GLY A 243 19.99 -1.87 -8.70
C GLY A 243 21.50 -1.93 -8.86
N MET A 244 22.27 -1.50 -7.85
CA MET A 244 23.74 -1.59 -7.86
C MET A 244 24.27 -2.98 -7.49
N VAL A 245 23.51 -3.76 -6.72
CA VAL A 245 23.98 -5.06 -6.19
C VAL A 245 23.46 -6.25 -6.99
N LEU A 246 22.32 -6.08 -7.65
CA LEU A 246 21.73 -7.12 -8.50
C LEU A 246 22.48 -7.22 -9.84
N PRO A 247 22.53 -8.43 -10.45
CA PRO A 247 23.21 -8.63 -11.72
C PRO A 247 22.49 -7.90 -12.85
N GLY A 248 23.25 -7.36 -13.80
CA GLY A 248 22.73 -6.71 -15.01
C GLY A 248 23.05 -5.21 -15.07
N ASN A 249 22.31 -4.49 -15.91
CA ASN A 249 22.40 -3.04 -16.01
C ASN A 249 21.67 -2.40 -14.81
N PRO A 250 22.32 -1.53 -14.01
CA PRO A 250 21.68 -0.92 -12.84
C PRO A 250 20.44 -0.09 -13.17
N THR A 251 20.45 0.65 -14.29
CA THR A 251 19.32 1.48 -14.72
C THR A 251 18.12 0.63 -15.10
N GLU A 252 18.34 -0.44 -15.87
CA GLU A 252 17.27 -1.40 -16.22
C GLU A 252 16.70 -2.08 -14.98
N THR A 253 17.58 -2.48 -14.04
CA THR A 253 17.16 -3.07 -12.77
C THR A 253 16.28 -2.14 -11.96
N VAL A 254 16.62 -0.84 -11.88
CA VAL A 254 15.80 0.15 -11.19
C VAL A 254 14.41 0.26 -11.83
N GLU A 255 14.30 0.25 -13.16
CA GLU A 255 13.01 0.28 -13.85
C GLU A 255 12.18 -0.98 -13.58
N LEU A 256 12.79 -2.16 -13.56
CA LEU A 256 12.12 -3.40 -13.18
C LEU A 256 11.61 -3.35 -11.73
N LEU A 257 12.44 -2.86 -10.80
CA LEU A 257 12.07 -2.70 -9.39
C LEU A 257 11.00 -1.62 -9.18
N ARG A 258 10.85 -0.64 -10.08
CA ARG A 258 9.75 0.34 -9.99
C ARG A 258 8.37 -0.31 -10.09
N THR A 259 8.26 -1.50 -10.68
CA THR A 259 7.00 -2.25 -10.72
C THR A 259 6.48 -2.63 -9.33
N LEU A 260 7.36 -2.70 -8.31
CA LEU A 260 6.97 -2.97 -6.93
C LEU A 260 5.96 -1.96 -6.37
N ARG A 261 6.03 -0.69 -6.80
CA ARG A 261 5.02 0.32 -6.45
C ARG A 261 3.61 -0.12 -6.84
N THR A 262 3.47 -0.75 -8.00
CA THR A 262 2.16 -1.22 -8.47
C THR A 262 1.65 -2.41 -7.68
N SER A 263 2.55 -3.30 -7.25
CA SER A 263 2.22 -4.38 -6.30
C SER A 263 1.69 -3.84 -4.99
N GLY A 264 2.35 -2.83 -4.40
CA GLY A 264 1.91 -2.23 -3.14
C GLY A 264 0.49 -1.67 -3.26
N LEU A 265 0.22 -0.86 -4.28
CA LEU A 265 -1.11 -0.29 -4.52
C LEU A 265 -2.17 -1.37 -4.83
N ALA A 266 -1.83 -2.39 -5.60
CA ALA A 266 -2.74 -3.48 -5.91
C ALA A 266 -3.13 -4.27 -4.64
N MET A 267 -2.16 -4.52 -3.75
CA MET A 267 -2.42 -5.17 -2.46
C MET A 267 -3.26 -4.31 -1.51
N LEU A 268 -3.07 -2.99 -1.51
CA LEU A 268 -3.92 -2.06 -0.77
C LEU A 268 -5.37 -2.10 -1.26
N GLY A 269 -5.59 -2.05 -2.58
CA GLY A 269 -6.93 -2.19 -3.16
C GLY A 269 -7.57 -3.53 -2.85
N LEU A 270 -6.79 -4.62 -2.95
CA LEU A 270 -7.23 -5.96 -2.56
C LEU A 270 -7.65 -6.02 -1.08
N ALA A 271 -6.86 -5.44 -0.17
CA ALA A 271 -7.19 -5.41 1.25
C ALA A 271 -8.57 -4.77 1.50
N GLY A 272 -8.87 -3.68 0.80
CA GLY A 272 -10.18 -3.03 0.90
C GLY A 272 -11.34 -3.90 0.40
N TRP A 273 -11.16 -4.59 -0.73
CA TRP A 273 -12.17 -5.53 -1.23
C TRP A 273 -12.40 -6.72 -0.30
N LEU A 274 -11.32 -7.25 0.29
CA LEU A 274 -11.41 -8.32 1.27
C LEU A 274 -12.14 -7.87 2.54
N GLN A 275 -11.90 -6.63 2.99
CA GLN A 275 -12.59 -6.06 4.14
C GLN A 275 -14.10 -5.97 3.91
N ARG A 276 -14.53 -5.39 2.78
CA ARG A 276 -15.94 -5.33 2.38
C ARG A 276 -16.56 -6.73 2.33
N SER A 277 -15.86 -7.67 1.73
CA SER A 277 -16.35 -9.04 1.53
C SER A 277 -16.49 -9.81 2.84
N ALA A 278 -15.63 -9.56 3.83
CA ALA A 278 -15.72 -10.15 5.15
C ALA A 278 -16.97 -9.66 5.89
N LEU A 279 -17.23 -8.34 5.88
CA LEU A 279 -18.39 -7.75 6.56
C LEU A 279 -19.72 -8.17 5.95
N ALA A 280 -19.80 -8.22 4.61
CA ALA A 280 -21.02 -8.56 3.90
C ALA A 280 -21.53 -10.00 4.16
N VAL A 281 -20.67 -10.90 4.63
CA VAL A 281 -21.09 -12.26 5.00
C VAL A 281 -21.54 -12.33 6.44
N THR A 282 -20.82 -11.67 7.36
CA THR A 282 -21.26 -11.58 8.77
C THR A 282 -22.67 -10.97 8.88
N GLN A 283 -22.98 -9.94 8.09
CA GLN A 283 -24.32 -9.33 8.06
C GLN A 283 -25.40 -10.30 7.56
N ARG A 284 -25.11 -11.14 6.55
CA ARG A 284 -26.05 -12.14 6.05
C ARG A 284 -26.33 -13.23 7.07
N GLU A 285 -25.28 -13.70 7.74
CA GLU A 285 -25.39 -14.72 8.79
C GLU A 285 -26.22 -14.20 9.98
N SER A 286 -26.02 -12.94 10.40
CA SER A 286 -26.82 -12.34 11.48
C SER A 286 -28.30 -12.19 11.11
N HIS A 287 -28.61 -11.80 9.86
CA HIS A 287 -30.00 -11.69 9.42
C HIS A 287 -30.68 -13.07 9.28
N ALA A 288 -29.98 -14.08 8.79
CA ALA A 288 -30.52 -15.44 8.68
C ALA A 288 -30.79 -16.05 10.06
N GLY A 289 -29.91 -15.86 11.04
CA GLY A 289 -30.12 -16.32 12.41
C GLY A 289 -31.32 -15.67 13.10
N ALA A 290 -31.57 -14.39 12.86
CA ALA A 290 -32.73 -13.68 13.41
C ALA A 290 -34.08 -14.17 12.84
N ALA A 291 -34.09 -14.70 11.60
CA ALA A 291 -35.31 -15.18 10.96
C ALA A 291 -35.75 -16.59 11.41
N VAL A 292 -34.86 -17.37 12.04
CA VAL A 292 -35.10 -18.79 12.39
C VAL A 292 -35.48 -18.99 13.87
N SER A 293 -35.62 -17.91 14.64
CA SER A 293 -36.18 -17.96 16.01
C SER A 293 -37.65 -17.56 16.01
N PRO A 294 -38.60 -18.46 15.68
CA PRO A 294 -40.00 -18.23 15.98
C PRO A 294 -40.16 -18.28 17.51
N SER A 295 -40.79 -17.23 18.04
CA SER A 295 -41.31 -17.14 19.40
C SER A 295 -42.24 -18.28 19.76
#